data_AF-A0A2A5BGM7-F1
#
_entry.id   AF-A0A2A5BGM7-F1
#
_cell.length_a   1.000
_cell.length_b   1.000
_cell.length_c   1.000
_cell.angle_alpha   90.00
_cell.angle_beta   90.00
_cell.angle_gamma   90.00
#
_symmetry.space_group_name_H-M   'P 1'
#
loop_
_entity.id
_entity.type
_entity.pdbx_description
1 polymer ?
#
loop_
_entity_poly.entity_id
_entity_poly.type
_entity_poly.pdbx_seq_one_letter_code
_entity_poly.pdbx_strand_id
1 'polypeptide(L)'
;MTSFMHKLAEGLRSREQYLEDHSVHPIFDGEDGDSIKEEYLDLLSDLKEFSERVDQLTAVGKEYDEHFIRNIKNEHEKLSVRIDAWAKKIK
;
A
#
# COMPACT_ATOMS: atom_id res chain seq x y z
N MET A 1 7.06 18.72 12.07
CA MET A 1 6.25 17.50 11.86
C MET A 1 6.58 16.79 10.53
N THR A 2 7.85 16.52 10.21
CA THR A 2 8.26 15.92 8.91
C THR A 2 8.58 14.43 8.99
N SER A 3 8.91 13.89 10.16
CA SER A 3 9.32 12.49 10.32
C SER A 3 8.19 11.48 10.07
N PHE A 4 6.94 11.82 10.41
CA PHE A 4 5.80 10.90 10.24
C PHE A 4 5.52 10.62 8.76
N MET A 5 5.34 11.67 7.95
CA MET A 5 5.01 11.52 6.53
C MET A 5 6.17 10.87 5.76
N HIS A 6 7.43 11.18 6.11
CA HIS A 6 8.59 10.49 5.55
C HIS A 6 8.58 8.98 5.85
N LYS A 7 8.38 8.59 7.11
CA LYS A 7 8.29 7.16 7.48
C LYS A 7 7.13 6.45 6.81
N LEU A 8 6.01 7.16 6.65
CA LEU A 8 4.84 6.63 5.94
C LEU A 8 5.18 6.38 4.47
N ALA A 9 5.78 7.34 3.78
CA ALA A 9 6.20 7.20 2.38
C ALA A 9 7.21 6.04 2.21
N GLU A 10 8.19 5.91 3.11
CA GLU A 10 9.13 4.77 3.10
C GLU A 10 8.41 3.42 3.29
N GLY A 11 7.43 3.37 4.19
CA GLY A 11 6.60 2.19 4.41
C GLY A 11 5.81 1.79 3.16
N LEU A 12 5.16 2.77 2.52
CA LEU A 12 4.41 2.56 1.28
C LEU A 12 5.29 2.07 0.15
N ARG A 13 6.46 2.70 -0.05
CA ARG A 13 7.43 2.27 -1.05
C ARG A 13 7.91 0.84 -0.83
N SER A 14 8.12 0.44 0.43
CA SER A 14 8.50 -0.94 0.76
C SER A 14 7.40 -1.94 0.41
N ARG A 15 6.13 -1.57 0.60
CA ARG A 15 4.98 -2.38 0.22
C ARG A 15 4.78 -2.44 -1.30
N GLU A 16 5.08 -1.34 -2.00
CA GLU A 16 5.00 -1.28 -3.45
C GLU A 16 6.03 -2.20 -4.07
N GLN A 17 7.28 -2.11 -3.61
CA GLN A 17 8.34 -3.03 -4.02
C GLN A 17 7.95 -4.49 -3.77
N TYR A 18 7.36 -4.80 -2.61
CA TYR A 18 6.90 -6.15 -2.31
C TYR A 18 5.86 -6.66 -3.32
N LEU A 19 4.89 -5.83 -3.71
CA LEU A 19 3.92 -6.18 -4.75
C LEU A 19 4.58 -6.32 -6.13
N GLU A 20 5.49 -5.42 -6.49
CA GLU A 20 6.23 -5.51 -7.76
C GLU A 20 7.06 -6.79 -7.87
N ASP A 21 7.71 -7.20 -6.78
CA ASP A 21 8.50 -8.43 -6.71
C ASP A 21 7.65 -9.70 -6.95
N HIS A 22 6.34 -9.62 -6.69
CA HIS A 22 5.39 -10.73 -6.87
C HIS A 22 4.46 -10.52 -8.09
N SER A 23 4.79 -9.58 -8.98
CA SER A 23 4.00 -9.25 -10.18
C SER A 23 3.85 -10.40 -11.19
N VAL A 24 4.72 -11.41 -11.12
CA VAL A 24 4.75 -12.57 -12.03
C VAL A 24 4.70 -13.89 -11.26
N HIS A 25 4.01 -13.91 -10.12
CA HIS A 25 3.97 -15.10 -9.27
C HIS A 25 3.31 -16.30 -9.99
N PRO A 26 3.89 -17.52 -9.95
CA PRO A 26 3.35 -18.69 -10.65
C PRO A 26 1.91 -19.07 -10.27
N ILE A 27 1.45 -18.63 -9.09
CA ILE A 27 0.08 -18.84 -8.63
C ILE A 27 -0.96 -18.19 -9.55
N PHE A 28 -0.56 -17.16 -10.31
CA PHE A 28 -1.43 -16.48 -11.27
C PHE A 28 -1.77 -17.34 -12.48
N ASP A 29 -0.98 -18.38 -12.77
CA ASP A 29 -1.24 -19.32 -13.87
C ASP A 29 -2.10 -20.52 -13.42
N GLY A 30 -2.52 -20.55 -12.15
CA GLY A 30 -3.36 -21.61 -11.56
C GLY A 30 -4.87 -21.39 -11.73
N GLU A 31 -5.66 -22.36 -11.30
CA GLU A 31 -7.13 -22.36 -11.44
C GLU A 31 -7.81 -21.18 -10.70
N ASP A 32 -7.25 -20.77 -9.56
CA ASP A 32 -7.67 -19.58 -8.77
C ASP A 32 -6.80 -18.33 -9.06
N GLY A 33 -5.89 -18.42 -10.03
CA GLY A 33 -4.86 -17.43 -10.29
C GLY A 33 -5.39 -16.08 -10.74
N ASP A 34 -6.47 -16.09 -11.53
CA ASP A 34 -7.13 -14.87 -12.01
C ASP A 34 -7.69 -14.02 -10.87
N SER A 35 -8.38 -14.63 -9.88
CA SER A 35 -8.92 -13.89 -8.73
C SER A 35 -7.81 -13.33 -7.84
N ILE A 36 -6.72 -14.08 -7.63
CA ILE A 36 -5.57 -13.61 -6.83
C ILE A 36 -4.83 -12.47 -7.57
N LYS A 37 -4.79 -12.52 -8.91
CA LYS A 37 -4.22 -11.49 -9.76
C LYS A 37 -5.08 -10.23 -9.83
N GLU A 38 -6.40 -10.36 -9.87
CA GLU A 38 -7.31 -9.22 -9.75
C GLU A 38 -7.12 -8.52 -8.40
N GLU A 39 -7.12 -9.28 -7.29
CA GLU A 39 -6.83 -8.72 -5.96
C GLU A 39 -5.46 -8.03 -5.90
N TYR A 40 -4.44 -8.59 -6.57
CA TYR A 40 -3.12 -7.99 -6.68
C TYR A 40 -3.16 -6.63 -7.39
N LEU A 41 -3.85 -6.55 -8.53
CA LEU A 41 -3.96 -5.32 -9.31
C LEU A 41 -4.73 -4.24 -8.53
N ASP A 42 -5.79 -4.62 -7.84
CA ASP A 42 -6.55 -3.72 -6.96
C ASP A 42 -5.66 -3.18 -5.83
N LEU A 43 -4.88 -4.04 -5.18
CA LEU A 43 -3.95 -3.62 -4.12
C LEU A 43 -2.86 -2.69 -4.64
N LEU A 44 -2.32 -2.96 -5.82
CA LEU A 44 -1.32 -2.10 -6.44
C LEU A 44 -1.91 -0.72 -6.79
N SER A 45 -3.13 -0.69 -7.31
CA SER A 45 -3.85 0.56 -7.60
C SER A 45 -4.11 1.37 -6.33
N ASP A 46 -4.69 0.75 -5.30
CA ASP A 46 -4.97 1.39 -4.01
C ASP A 46 -3.69 1.94 -3.36
N LEU A 47 -2.59 1.19 -3.46
CA LEU A 47 -1.31 1.59 -2.90
C LEU A 47 -0.71 2.78 -3.65
N LYS A 48 -0.78 2.81 -4.98
CA LYS A 48 -0.30 3.93 -5.79
C LYS A 48 -1.09 5.20 -5.52
N GLU A 49 -2.41 5.12 -5.49
CA GLU A 49 -3.27 6.26 -5.17
C GLU A 49 -2.96 6.81 -3.77
N PHE A 50 -2.81 5.92 -2.78
CA PHE A 50 -2.47 6.33 -1.43
C PHE A 50 -1.06 6.93 -1.33
N SER A 51 -0.08 6.37 -2.04
CA SER A 51 1.29 6.91 -2.09
C SER A 51 1.34 8.29 -2.73
N GLU A 52 0.68 8.49 -3.88
CA GLU A 52 0.61 9.81 -4.53
C GLU A 52 -0.04 10.85 -3.60
N ARG A 53 -1.11 10.46 -2.89
CA ARG A 53 -1.75 11.34 -1.91
C ARG A 53 -0.80 11.70 -0.78
N VAL A 54 -0.05 10.75 -0.23
CA VAL A 54 0.95 11.00 0.82
C VAL A 54 2.09 11.88 0.32
N ASP A 55 2.55 11.70 -0.92
CA ASP A 55 3.60 12.53 -1.52
C ASP A 55 3.13 13.98 -1.71
N GLN A 56 1.92 14.18 -2.23
CA GLN A 56 1.32 15.51 -2.37
C GLN A 56 1.19 16.20 -1.01
N LEU A 57 0.74 15.48 0.02
CA LEU A 57 0.63 16.00 1.37
C LEU A 57 2.02 16.37 1.94
N THR A 58 3.02 15.51 1.73
CA THR A 58 4.39 15.78 2.16
C THR A 58 4.95 17.04 1.49
N ALA A 59 4.69 17.23 0.19
CA ALA A 59 5.13 18.41 -0.57
C ALA A 59 4.46 19.70 -0.12
N VAL A 60 3.20 19.64 0.33
CA VAL A 60 2.46 20.82 0.83
C VAL A 60 3.01 21.31 2.18
N GLY A 61 3.66 20.44 2.96
CA GLY A 61 4.41 20.83 4.16
C GLY A 61 3.59 21.51 5.27
N LYS A 62 2.25 21.33 5.27
CA LYS A 62 1.35 21.88 6.29
C LYS A 62 1.44 21.07 7.58
N GLU A 63 1.15 21.72 8.71
CA GLU A 63 0.88 21.00 9.94
C GLU A 63 -0.49 20.32 9.84
N TYR A 64 -0.47 19.00 10.07
CA TYR A 64 -1.68 18.18 10.08
C TYR A 64 -2.16 18.02 11.51
N ASP A 65 -3.47 18.17 11.71
CA ASP A 65 -4.07 17.88 13.01
C ASP A 65 -4.02 16.38 13.35
N GLU A 66 -4.25 16.05 14.62
CA GLU A 66 -4.21 14.67 15.09
C GLU A 66 -5.27 13.78 14.44
N HIS A 67 -6.43 14.35 14.07
CA HIS A 67 -7.49 13.60 13.43
C HIS A 67 -7.05 13.13 12.04
N PHE A 68 -6.42 14.01 11.28
CA PHE A 68 -5.86 13.73 9.97
C PHE A 68 -4.78 12.66 10.05
N ILE A 69 -3.81 12.83 10.96
CA ILE A 69 -2.72 11.86 11.17
C ILE A 69 -3.30 10.48 11.53
N ARG A 70 -4.32 10.43 12.39
CA ARG A 70 -5.00 9.18 12.76
C ARG A 70 -5.72 8.54 11.58
N ASN A 71 -6.41 9.32 10.75
CA ASN A 71 -7.11 8.80 9.57
C ASN A 71 -6.12 8.19 8.57
N ILE A 72 -5.04 8.92 8.24
CA ILE A 72 -3.98 8.45 7.35
C ILE A 72 -3.33 7.16 7.89
N LYS A 73 -3.07 7.10 9.20
CA LYS A 73 -2.51 5.90 9.83
C LYS A 73 -3.47 4.70 9.73
N ASN A 74 -4.77 4.92 9.94
CA ASN A 74 -5.78 3.87 9.81
C ASN A 74 -5.90 3.38 8.36
N GLU A 75 -5.85 4.28 7.37
CA GLU A 75 -5.86 3.92 5.96
C GLU A 75 -4.64 3.06 5.61
N HIS A 76 -3.45 3.48 6.03
CA HIS A 76 -2.21 2.72 5.84
C HIS A 76 -2.25 1.34 6.51
N GLU A 77 -2.79 1.25 7.72
CA GLU A 77 -2.92 -0.03 8.45
C GLU A 77 -3.90 -0.97 7.74
N LYS A 78 -5.05 -0.47 7.28
CA LYS A 78 -6.00 -1.27 6.49
C LYS A 78 -5.37 -1.82 5.22
N LEU A 79 -4.63 -0.97 4.48
CA LEU A 79 -3.95 -1.39 3.27
C LEU A 79 -2.86 -2.44 3.57
N SER A 80 -2.06 -2.21 4.62
CA SER A 80 -1.06 -3.18 5.07
C SER A 80 -1.67 -4.54 5.42
N VAL A 81 -2.79 -4.56 6.15
CA VAL A 81 -3.50 -5.80 6.49
C VAL A 81 -4.01 -6.52 5.24
N ARG A 82 -4.52 -5.79 4.24
CA ARG A 82 -4.97 -6.40 2.98
C ARG A 82 -3.79 -6.99 2.19
N ILE A 83 -2.67 -6.29 2.09
CA ILE A 83 -1.45 -6.79 1.46
C ILE A 83 -0.92 -8.02 2.19
N ASP A 84 -0.89 -8.02 3.52
CA ASP A 84 -0.45 -9.18 4.32
C ASP A 84 -1.40 -10.38 4.19
N ALA A 85 -2.71 -10.13 4.03
CA ALA A 85 -3.69 -11.18 3.76
C ALA A 85 -3.50 -11.79 2.37
N TRP A 86 -3.29 -10.96 1.35
CA TRP A 86 -2.98 -11.41 -0.01
C TRP A 86 -1.63 -12.15 -0.07
N ALA A 87 -0.60 -11.65 0.60
CA ALA A 87 0.71 -12.29 0.72
C ALA A 87 0.64 -13.71 1.28
N LYS A 88 -0.32 -13.98 2.17
CA LYS A 88 -0.56 -15.33 2.72
C LYS A 88 -1.23 -16.26 1.72
N LYS A 89 -1.96 -15.75 0.73
CA LYS A 89 -2.60 -16.56 -0.33
C LYS A 89 -1.59 -17.06 -1.35
N ILE A 90 -0.51 -16.31 -1.55
CA ILE A 90 0.53 -16.63 -2.54
C ILE A 90 1.73 -17.39 -1.97
N LYS A 91 1.75 -17.62 -0.65
CA LYS A 91 2.80 -18.37 0.07
C LYS A 91 2.53 -19.87 0.04
#